data_AF-A0A970PC61-F1
#
_entry.id   AF-A0A970PC61-F1
#
_cell.length_a   1.000
_cell.length_b   1.000
_cell.length_c   1.000
_cell.angle_alpha   90.00
_cell.angle_beta   90.00
_cell.angle_gamma   90.00
#
_symmetry.space_group_name_H-M   'P 1'
#
loop_
_entity.id
_entity.type
_entity.pdbx_description
1 polymer ?
#
loop_
_entity_poly.entity_id
_entity_poly.type
_entity_poly.pdbx_seq_one_letter_code
_entity_poly.pdbx_strand_id
1 'polypeptide(L)'
;AIVCSEGIYRWLYAGLSDMDYGTWPIRSVLPSERDILPDFDLLKIHPKNIGTGMGYNPAAFFGRDSEAMAPFYSDPAERLAPDAYYQYLAATIAHGHSPILGYSYFPPMHRMIHYYAMLQGPAQEWLTDTVARIERHDGERFLSTGETIRSDALGTGRIRITYEHGMVVCVNYHHEQPWEVAVGGKTYLLPPMGWVAVKGDEIESFSALLDGRRVDYARCRDYTYLSSPEGESSYGGITVDGAVYLLRDGEALRVIPCGQLGKWQSGIGRFGYDREIVEIPADRGTPVLRIDLREVAPVVAGTVPGGVLDVQPNAATVDYLLAP
;
A
#
# COMPACT_ATOMS: atom_id res chain seq x y z
N ALA A 1 17.77 -16.00 -14.41
CA ALA A 1 17.23 -14.94 -15.27
C ALA A 1 15.74 -14.90 -15.02
N ILE A 2 15.15 -13.72 -14.78
CA ILE A 2 13.70 -13.58 -14.58
C ILE A 2 13.04 -13.53 -15.97
N VAL A 3 12.04 -14.38 -16.21
CA VAL A 3 11.25 -14.41 -17.44
C VAL A 3 9.89 -13.75 -17.20
N CYS A 4 9.63 -12.63 -17.90
CA CYS A 4 8.38 -11.87 -17.79
C CYS A 4 7.43 -12.16 -18.96
N SER A 5 6.13 -12.25 -18.68
CA SER A 5 5.06 -12.42 -19.67
C SER A 5 3.99 -11.31 -19.55
N GLU A 6 3.21 -11.09 -20.61
CA GLU A 6 2.10 -10.12 -20.66
C GLU A 6 0.80 -10.65 -19.98
N GLY A 7 0.76 -11.93 -19.57
CA GLY A 7 -0.14 -12.40 -18.51
C GLY A 7 -1.66 -12.36 -18.75
N ILE A 8 -2.17 -12.70 -19.94
CA ILE A 8 -3.64 -12.75 -20.17
C ILE A 8 -4.29 -13.95 -19.46
N TYR A 9 -3.59 -15.08 -19.38
CA TYR A 9 -4.02 -16.30 -18.70
C TYR A 9 -2.87 -16.84 -17.84
N ARG A 10 -2.58 -16.15 -16.73
CA ARG A 10 -1.44 -16.43 -15.84
C ARG A 10 -1.29 -17.91 -15.45
N TRP A 11 -2.41 -18.59 -15.18
CA TRP A 11 -2.41 -20.02 -14.82
C TRP A 11 -1.86 -20.96 -15.90
N LEU A 12 -1.90 -20.58 -17.19
CA LEU A 12 -1.31 -21.37 -18.29
C LEU A 12 0.21 -21.26 -18.34
N TYR A 13 0.77 -20.16 -17.85
CA TYR A 13 2.21 -19.84 -17.91
C TYR A 13 2.92 -19.99 -16.57
N ALA A 14 2.20 -20.33 -15.50
CA ALA A 14 2.75 -20.53 -14.18
C ALA A 14 3.83 -21.63 -14.17
N GLY A 15 5.08 -21.26 -13.88
CA GLY A 15 6.26 -22.13 -13.94
C GLY A 15 7.03 -22.10 -15.26
N LEU A 16 6.53 -21.36 -16.27
CA LEU A 16 7.28 -21.00 -17.49
C LEU A 16 7.84 -19.58 -17.42
N SER A 17 7.05 -18.64 -16.87
CA SER A 17 7.47 -17.28 -16.54
C SER A 17 7.53 -17.09 -15.03
N ASP A 18 8.50 -16.31 -14.56
CA ASP A 18 8.63 -15.96 -13.14
C ASP A 18 7.63 -14.86 -12.74
N MET A 19 7.24 -14.01 -13.69
CA MET A 19 6.34 -12.89 -13.43
C MET A 19 5.44 -12.57 -14.63
N ASP A 20 4.22 -12.12 -14.34
CA ASP A 20 3.35 -11.46 -15.32
C ASP A 20 2.43 -10.42 -14.67
N TYR A 21 1.56 -9.79 -15.47
CA TYR A 21 0.53 -8.90 -14.94
C TYR A 21 -0.59 -9.71 -14.30
N GLY A 22 -0.98 -9.36 -13.06
CA GLY A 22 -2.08 -9.97 -12.30
C GLY A 22 -3.47 -9.66 -12.85
N THR A 23 -3.63 -9.79 -14.17
CA THR A 23 -4.76 -9.34 -14.96
C THR A 23 -5.90 -10.34 -14.89
N TRP A 24 -7.10 -9.84 -14.61
CA TRP A 24 -8.34 -10.57 -14.85
C TRP A 24 -8.82 -10.31 -16.28
N PRO A 25 -9.60 -11.21 -16.90
CA PRO A 25 -10.02 -11.06 -18.29
C PRO A 25 -10.77 -9.73 -18.53
N ILE A 26 -10.11 -8.83 -19.27
CA ILE A 26 -10.39 -7.38 -19.45
C ILE A 26 -11.79 -7.06 -20.05
N ARG A 27 -12.60 -8.04 -20.46
CA ARG A 27 -13.77 -7.79 -21.34
C ARG A 27 -15.13 -8.33 -20.87
N SER A 28 -15.20 -9.16 -19.83
CA SER A 28 -16.47 -9.85 -19.49
C SER A 28 -16.87 -9.77 -18.02
N VAL A 29 -15.96 -9.44 -17.12
CA VAL A 29 -16.23 -9.29 -15.68
C VAL A 29 -15.34 -8.17 -15.16
N LEU A 30 -15.92 -7.21 -14.43
CA LEU A 30 -15.16 -6.18 -13.72
C LEU A 30 -14.71 -6.74 -12.37
N PRO A 31 -13.40 -6.99 -12.15
CA PRO A 31 -12.91 -7.54 -10.88
C PRO A 31 -13.25 -6.68 -9.67
N SER A 32 -13.31 -5.36 -9.87
CA SER A 32 -13.69 -4.37 -8.86
C SER A 32 -15.14 -4.49 -8.36
N GLU A 33 -16.01 -5.21 -9.07
CA GLU A 33 -17.42 -5.42 -8.68
C GLU A 33 -17.65 -6.82 -8.10
N ARG A 34 -16.57 -7.55 -7.79
CA ARG A 34 -16.63 -8.95 -7.34
C ARG A 34 -15.95 -9.11 -5.99
N ASP A 35 -16.41 -10.10 -5.25
CA ASP A 35 -15.68 -10.61 -4.10
C ASP A 35 -14.31 -11.11 -4.54
N ILE A 36 -13.28 -10.72 -3.79
CA ILE A 36 -11.92 -11.18 -4.06
C ILE A 36 -11.73 -12.62 -3.56
N LEU A 37 -11.24 -13.47 -4.46
CA LEU A 37 -10.96 -14.90 -4.21
C LEU A 37 -9.49 -15.19 -4.53
N PRO A 38 -8.54 -14.73 -3.70
CA PRO A 38 -7.11 -14.87 -3.99
C PRO A 38 -6.62 -16.32 -3.82
N ASP A 39 -7.47 -17.22 -3.33
CA ASP A 39 -7.14 -18.61 -3.00
C ASP A 39 -6.43 -19.38 -4.13
N PHE A 40 -7.00 -19.35 -5.34
CA PHE A 40 -6.40 -20.06 -6.46
C PHE A 40 -5.06 -19.41 -6.86
N ASP A 41 -5.00 -18.08 -6.84
CA ASP A 41 -3.79 -17.35 -7.17
C ASP A 41 -2.66 -17.67 -6.18
N LEU A 42 -2.90 -17.40 -4.90
CA LEU A 42 -1.92 -17.56 -3.83
C LEU A 42 -1.48 -19.01 -3.61
N LEU A 43 -2.40 -19.98 -3.70
CA LEU A 43 -2.10 -21.38 -3.37
C LEU A 43 -1.60 -22.19 -4.57
N LYS A 44 -1.92 -21.79 -5.81
CA LYS A 44 -1.62 -22.60 -7.02
C LYS A 44 -0.73 -21.88 -8.03
N ILE A 45 -0.83 -20.56 -8.14
CA ILE A 45 -0.08 -19.78 -9.13
C ILE A 45 1.15 -19.14 -8.49
N HIS A 46 0.99 -18.39 -7.40
CA HIS A 46 2.03 -17.61 -6.74
C HIS A 46 3.32 -18.40 -6.45
N PRO A 47 3.29 -19.68 -6.04
CA PRO A 47 4.51 -20.48 -5.83
C PRO A 47 5.32 -20.76 -7.11
N LYS A 48 4.78 -20.43 -8.29
CA LYS A 48 5.37 -20.72 -9.61
C LYS A 48 5.53 -19.46 -10.48
N ASN A 49 4.82 -18.40 -10.17
CA ASN A 49 4.76 -17.17 -10.95
C ASN A 49 4.14 -16.05 -10.11
N ILE A 50 4.78 -14.88 -10.07
CA ILE A 50 4.33 -13.72 -9.33
C ILE A 50 3.48 -12.80 -10.22
N GLY A 51 2.33 -12.38 -9.70
CA GLY A 51 1.47 -11.39 -10.34
C GLY A 51 1.92 -9.99 -10.00
N THR A 52 1.80 -9.10 -10.98
CA THR A 52 2.15 -7.68 -10.85
C THR A 52 0.89 -6.83 -10.85
N GLY A 53 0.67 -6.06 -9.76
CA GLY A 53 -0.51 -5.24 -9.55
C GLY A 53 -1.82 -6.03 -9.72
N MET A 54 -2.92 -5.34 -10.03
CA MET A 54 -4.12 -6.00 -10.55
C MET A 54 -4.19 -5.84 -12.07
N GLY A 55 -3.05 -6.11 -12.72
CA GLY A 55 -2.83 -5.87 -14.14
C GLY A 55 -1.80 -4.76 -14.41
N TYR A 56 -1.51 -4.54 -15.69
CA TYR A 56 -0.50 -3.55 -16.13
C TYR A 56 -0.88 -2.09 -15.81
N ASN A 57 -2.16 -1.83 -15.53
CA ASN A 57 -2.67 -0.56 -14.99
C ASN A 57 -4.07 -0.75 -14.34
N PRO A 58 -4.58 0.24 -13.59
CA PRO A 58 -5.90 0.17 -12.96
C PRO A 58 -7.08 -0.10 -13.89
N ALA A 59 -7.00 0.21 -15.20
CA ALA A 59 -8.06 -0.08 -16.16
C ALA A 59 -8.25 -1.59 -16.40
N ALA A 60 -7.23 -2.41 -16.14
CA ALA A 60 -7.37 -3.86 -16.15
C ALA A 60 -8.26 -4.38 -15.00
N PHE A 61 -8.40 -3.58 -13.93
CA PHE A 61 -9.14 -3.91 -12.72
C PHE A 61 -10.52 -3.22 -12.64
N PHE A 62 -10.62 -1.97 -13.10
CA PHE A 62 -11.87 -1.20 -13.10
C PHE A 62 -12.62 -1.25 -14.42
N GLY A 63 -12.00 -1.73 -15.49
CA GLY A 63 -12.51 -1.58 -16.84
C GLY A 63 -12.20 -0.19 -17.40
N ARG A 64 -11.75 -0.14 -18.65
CA ARG A 64 -11.26 1.10 -19.30
C ARG A 64 -12.25 2.25 -19.29
N ASP A 65 -13.52 1.95 -19.51
CA ASP A 65 -14.58 2.95 -19.70
C ASP A 65 -15.45 3.13 -18.44
N SER A 66 -15.02 2.58 -17.30
CA SER A 66 -15.74 2.69 -16.01
C SER A 66 -15.57 4.06 -15.38
N GLU A 67 -16.60 4.55 -14.69
CA GLU A 67 -16.54 5.78 -13.88
C GLU A 67 -15.47 5.70 -12.78
N ALA A 68 -15.17 4.50 -12.27
CA ALA A 68 -14.11 4.26 -11.30
C ALA A 68 -12.70 4.61 -11.82
N MET A 69 -12.52 4.79 -13.13
CA MET A 69 -11.27 5.24 -13.73
C MET A 69 -11.08 6.76 -13.70
N ALA A 70 -12.15 7.55 -13.52
CA ALA A 70 -12.04 9.01 -13.50
C ALA A 70 -10.98 9.54 -12.50
N PRO A 71 -10.90 9.03 -11.25
CA PRO A 71 -9.89 9.49 -10.30
C PRO A 71 -8.44 9.14 -10.67
N PHE A 72 -8.23 8.17 -11.57
CA PHE A 72 -6.91 7.78 -12.07
C PHE A 72 -6.45 8.62 -13.26
N TYR A 73 -7.39 9.17 -14.04
CA TYR A 73 -7.10 10.03 -15.20
C TYR A 73 -7.04 11.52 -14.85
N SER A 74 -7.87 11.96 -13.91
CA SER A 74 -8.01 13.36 -13.50
C SER A 74 -7.88 13.52 -12.00
N ASP A 75 -6.80 12.95 -11.46
CA ASP A 75 -6.46 13.06 -10.05
C ASP A 75 -6.19 14.52 -9.64
N PRO A 76 -6.96 15.11 -8.71
CA PRO A 76 -6.79 16.50 -8.31
C PRO A 76 -5.50 16.76 -7.50
N ALA A 77 -4.73 15.71 -7.17
CA ALA A 77 -3.55 15.80 -6.31
C ALA A 77 -3.88 16.25 -4.88
N GLU A 78 -5.07 15.92 -4.39
CA GLU A 78 -5.45 16.05 -2.98
C GLU A 78 -4.67 15.06 -2.10
N ARG A 79 -4.60 15.36 -0.79
CA ARG A 79 -3.89 14.52 0.19
C ARG A 79 -4.53 13.14 0.32
N LEU A 80 -5.85 13.11 0.54
CA LEU A 80 -6.61 11.86 0.62
C LEU A 80 -6.76 11.26 -0.77
N ALA A 81 -6.46 9.97 -0.89
CA ALA A 81 -6.65 9.24 -2.14
C ALA A 81 -8.13 8.85 -2.32
N PRO A 82 -8.64 8.75 -3.56
CA PRO A 82 -9.99 8.32 -3.85
C PRO A 82 -10.20 6.85 -3.48
N ASP A 83 -11.43 6.45 -3.19
CA ASP A 83 -11.75 5.07 -2.78
C ASP A 83 -11.26 4.01 -3.78
N ALA A 84 -11.37 4.29 -5.08
CA ALA A 84 -10.89 3.38 -6.13
C ALA A 84 -9.37 3.13 -6.05
N TYR A 85 -8.59 4.09 -5.55
CA TYR A 85 -7.17 3.88 -5.28
C TYR A 85 -6.98 2.86 -4.14
N TYR A 86 -7.65 3.05 -3.00
CA TYR A 86 -7.58 2.11 -1.89
C TYR A 86 -8.09 0.71 -2.26
N GLN A 87 -9.15 0.63 -3.07
CA GLN A 87 -9.65 -0.64 -3.59
C GLN A 87 -8.61 -1.38 -4.44
N TYR A 88 -7.85 -0.67 -5.28
CA TYR A 88 -6.76 -1.25 -6.08
C TYR A 88 -5.60 -1.74 -5.21
N LEU A 89 -5.21 -0.98 -4.18
CA LEU A 89 -4.18 -1.41 -3.21
C LEU A 89 -4.65 -2.64 -2.42
N ALA A 90 -5.85 -2.60 -1.85
CA ALA A 90 -6.42 -3.69 -1.07
C ALA A 90 -6.49 -4.98 -1.89
N ALA A 91 -6.90 -4.89 -3.17
CA ALA A 91 -6.90 -6.04 -4.08
C ALA A 91 -5.47 -6.55 -4.37
N THR A 92 -4.52 -5.65 -4.63
CA THR A 92 -3.11 -6.01 -4.86
C THR A 92 -2.52 -6.73 -3.64
N ILE A 93 -2.77 -6.21 -2.44
CA ILE A 93 -2.30 -6.77 -1.16
C ILE A 93 -2.97 -8.12 -0.88
N ALA A 94 -4.28 -8.24 -1.10
CA ALA A 94 -5.00 -9.49 -0.88
C ALA A 94 -4.54 -10.62 -1.81
N HIS A 95 -3.98 -10.30 -2.97
CA HIS A 95 -3.41 -11.30 -3.87
C HIS A 95 -1.89 -11.48 -3.69
N GLY A 96 -1.25 -10.76 -2.75
CA GLY A 96 0.20 -10.83 -2.55
C GLY A 96 1.00 -10.44 -3.79
N HIS A 97 0.45 -9.59 -4.66
CA HIS A 97 1.08 -9.23 -5.92
C HIS A 97 2.22 -8.21 -5.72
N SER A 98 3.16 -8.20 -6.66
CA SER A 98 4.23 -7.20 -6.69
C SER A 98 3.68 -5.82 -7.08
N PRO A 99 4.26 -4.73 -6.58
CA PRO A 99 3.87 -3.38 -6.97
C PRO A 99 4.25 -3.07 -8.43
N ILE A 100 3.49 -2.18 -9.07
CA ILE A 100 3.82 -1.62 -10.39
C ILE A 100 3.68 -0.11 -10.43
N LEU A 101 4.72 0.56 -10.93
CA LEU A 101 4.76 2.01 -11.15
C LEU A 101 5.29 2.31 -12.56
N GLY A 102 4.71 3.30 -13.23
CA GLY A 102 5.31 3.91 -14.43
C GLY A 102 5.04 3.25 -15.79
N TYR A 103 4.25 2.16 -15.88
CA TYR A 103 3.91 1.56 -17.19
C TYR A 103 2.71 2.27 -17.88
N SER A 104 1.61 2.49 -17.15
CA SER A 104 0.50 3.37 -17.61
C SER A 104 -0.28 4.01 -16.47
N TYR A 105 0.21 3.88 -15.24
CA TYR A 105 -0.33 4.54 -14.07
C TYR A 105 0.67 5.57 -13.57
N PHE A 106 0.28 6.85 -13.66
CA PHE A 106 1.11 7.98 -13.28
C PHE A 106 0.29 8.96 -12.43
N PRO A 107 -0.02 8.60 -11.17
CA PRO A 107 -0.69 9.53 -10.26
C PRO A 107 0.26 10.66 -9.85
N PRO A 108 -0.21 11.71 -9.17
CA PRO A 108 0.63 12.70 -8.53
C PRO A 108 1.73 12.05 -7.66
N MET A 109 2.88 12.73 -7.55
CA MET A 109 4.09 12.13 -6.95
C MET A 109 3.87 11.60 -5.53
N HIS A 110 3.14 12.32 -4.67
CA HIS A 110 2.86 11.85 -3.30
C HIS A 110 2.07 10.54 -3.28
N ARG A 111 1.22 10.30 -4.27
CA ARG A 111 0.46 9.06 -4.40
C ARG A 111 1.31 7.91 -4.97
N MET A 112 2.31 8.20 -5.79
CA MET A 112 3.34 7.22 -6.16
C MET A 112 4.16 6.81 -4.94
N ILE A 113 4.57 7.79 -4.13
CA ILE A 113 5.31 7.55 -2.88
C ILE A 113 4.46 6.72 -1.92
N HIS A 114 3.19 7.07 -1.73
CA HIS A 114 2.26 6.27 -0.92
C HIS A 114 2.14 4.83 -1.43
N TYR A 115 1.92 4.64 -2.74
CA TYR A 115 1.82 3.30 -3.35
C TYR A 115 3.09 2.47 -3.09
N TYR A 116 4.25 3.09 -3.31
CA TYR A 116 5.54 2.46 -3.05
C TYR A 116 5.72 2.13 -1.56
N ALA A 117 5.44 3.08 -0.68
CA ALA A 117 5.61 2.94 0.76
C ALA A 117 4.73 1.83 1.36
N MET A 118 3.49 1.69 0.87
CA MET A 118 2.57 0.71 1.41
C MET A 118 2.84 -0.72 0.93
N LEU A 119 3.46 -0.88 -0.25
CA LEU A 119 3.68 -2.19 -0.87
C LEU A 119 5.13 -2.68 -0.79
N GLN A 120 6.13 -1.82 -0.95
CA GLN A 120 7.51 -2.26 -1.18
C GLN A 120 8.08 -3.12 -0.05
N GLY A 121 7.96 -2.66 1.20
CA GLY A 121 8.45 -3.38 2.37
C GLY A 121 7.70 -4.70 2.58
N PRO A 122 6.37 -4.67 2.76
CA PRO A 122 5.57 -5.88 2.92
C PRO A 122 5.72 -6.89 1.77
N ALA A 123 5.86 -6.42 0.52
CA ALA A 123 6.03 -7.30 -0.63
C ALA A 123 7.34 -8.07 -0.64
N GLN A 124 8.42 -7.55 -0.04
CA GLN A 124 9.65 -8.32 0.07
C GLN A 124 9.45 -9.61 0.89
N GLU A 125 8.53 -9.59 1.85
CA GLU A 125 8.19 -10.76 2.66
C GLU A 125 7.26 -11.69 1.91
N TRP A 126 6.07 -11.24 1.49
CA TRP A 126 5.10 -12.16 0.89
C TRP A 126 5.51 -12.72 -0.48
N LEU A 127 6.33 -12.01 -1.25
CA LEU A 127 6.80 -12.47 -2.56
C LEU A 127 7.81 -13.61 -2.45
N THR A 128 8.47 -13.74 -1.30
CA THR A 128 9.47 -14.79 -1.03
C THR A 128 8.94 -15.91 -0.16
N ASP A 129 7.63 -15.89 0.13
CA ASP A 129 6.95 -16.83 1.02
C ASP A 129 5.81 -17.57 0.30
N THR A 130 5.29 -18.60 0.95
CA THR A 130 4.10 -19.35 0.54
C THR A 130 2.97 -19.18 1.56
N VAL A 131 1.73 -19.19 1.06
CA VAL A 131 0.56 -19.06 1.93
C VAL A 131 0.24 -20.40 2.60
N ALA A 132 0.23 -20.39 3.93
CA ALA A 132 -0.15 -21.53 4.76
C ALA A 132 -1.68 -21.66 4.88
N ARG A 133 -2.37 -20.52 5.01
CA ARG A 133 -3.82 -20.51 5.27
C ARG A 133 -4.49 -19.24 4.76
N ILE A 134 -5.70 -19.40 4.24
CA ILE A 134 -6.61 -18.30 3.89
C ILE A 134 -7.92 -18.54 4.63
N GLU A 135 -8.40 -17.50 5.32
CA GLU A 135 -9.63 -17.50 6.11
C GLU A 135 -10.46 -16.26 5.78
N ARG A 136 -11.78 -16.37 5.96
CA ARG A 136 -12.73 -15.26 5.76
C ARG A 136 -13.53 -15.05 7.02
N HIS A 137 -13.79 -13.80 7.37
CA HIS A 137 -14.54 -13.45 8.57
C HIS A 137 -16.01 -13.18 8.23
N ASP A 138 -16.91 -14.04 8.72
CA ASP A 138 -18.36 -13.93 8.44
C ASP A 138 -19.07 -12.81 9.23
N GLY A 139 -18.38 -12.20 10.19
CA GLY A 139 -18.93 -11.23 11.13
C GLY A 139 -18.84 -11.69 12.58
N GLU A 140 -18.71 -13.00 12.80
CA GLU A 140 -18.58 -13.60 14.13
C GLU A 140 -17.30 -14.42 14.28
N ARG A 141 -16.86 -15.12 13.22
CA ARG A 141 -15.71 -16.03 13.25
C ARG A 141 -15.02 -16.15 11.90
N PHE A 142 -13.81 -16.70 11.95
CA PHE A 142 -13.05 -17.08 10.76
C PHE A 142 -13.50 -18.45 10.22
N LEU A 143 -13.72 -18.50 8.91
CA LEU A 143 -14.14 -19.66 8.15
C LEU A 143 -13.11 -19.98 7.07
N SER A 144 -12.99 -21.26 6.70
CA SER A 144 -12.33 -21.64 5.46
C SER A 144 -13.14 -21.22 4.24
N THR A 145 -12.49 -21.08 3.09
CA THR A 145 -13.14 -20.72 1.82
C THR A 145 -14.32 -21.61 1.46
N GLY A 146 -14.18 -22.93 1.67
CA GLY A 146 -15.26 -23.88 1.41
C GLY A 146 -16.44 -23.77 2.39
N GLU A 147 -16.22 -23.31 3.63
CA GLU A 147 -17.31 -22.98 4.55
C GLU A 147 -18.00 -21.69 4.13
N THR A 148 -17.24 -20.65 3.79
CA THR A 148 -17.79 -19.36 3.37
C THR A 148 -18.66 -19.47 2.12
N ILE A 149 -18.27 -20.28 1.14
CA ILE A 149 -19.09 -20.55 -0.06
C ILE A 149 -20.40 -21.25 0.32
N ARG A 150 -20.37 -22.20 1.27
CA ARG A 150 -21.56 -22.95 1.69
C ARG A 150 -22.52 -22.11 2.53
N SER A 151 -22.01 -21.11 3.25
CA SER A 151 -22.79 -20.23 4.11
C SER A 151 -23.16 -18.89 3.46
N ASP A 152 -22.85 -18.71 2.17
CA ASP A 152 -23.07 -17.45 1.42
C ASP A 152 -22.44 -16.21 2.09
N ALA A 153 -21.33 -16.41 2.80
CA ALA A 153 -20.66 -15.35 3.56
C ALA A 153 -19.51 -14.68 2.77
N LEU A 154 -19.40 -14.95 1.47
CA LEU A 154 -18.34 -14.41 0.61
C LEU A 154 -18.39 -12.88 0.54
N GLY A 155 -19.61 -12.32 0.48
CA GLY A 155 -19.87 -10.88 0.37
C GLY A 155 -19.43 -10.02 1.55
N THR A 156 -18.90 -10.63 2.61
CA THR A 156 -18.32 -9.87 3.74
C THR A 156 -17.01 -9.18 3.36
N GLY A 157 -16.28 -9.70 2.36
CA GLY A 157 -15.01 -9.12 1.89
C GLY A 157 -13.86 -9.12 2.91
N ARG A 158 -14.03 -9.74 4.10
CA ARG A 158 -13.05 -9.72 5.18
C ARG A 158 -12.15 -10.95 5.11
N ILE A 159 -10.89 -10.76 4.73
CA ILE A 159 -9.97 -11.87 4.44
C ILE A 159 -8.77 -11.80 5.38
N ARG A 160 -8.32 -12.95 5.87
CA ARG A 160 -7.04 -13.15 6.54
C ARG A 160 -6.20 -14.16 5.76
N ILE A 161 -4.96 -13.81 5.49
CA ILE A 161 -3.96 -14.62 4.81
C ILE A 161 -2.80 -14.81 5.79
N THR A 162 -2.43 -16.05 6.06
CA THR A 162 -1.28 -16.41 6.89
C THR A 162 -0.25 -17.08 6.02
N TYR A 163 0.96 -16.53 6.01
CA TYR A 163 2.11 -17.07 5.30
C TYR A 163 2.94 -17.99 6.23
N GLU A 164 3.66 -18.95 5.64
CA GLU A 164 4.42 -19.98 6.37
C GLU A 164 5.47 -19.38 7.31
N HIS A 165 6.13 -18.28 6.92
CA HIS A 165 7.14 -17.61 7.76
C HIS A 165 6.55 -16.53 8.70
N GLY A 166 5.26 -16.63 9.00
CA GLY A 166 4.63 -15.91 10.12
C GLY A 166 4.08 -14.53 9.78
N MET A 167 4.13 -14.09 8.52
CA MET A 167 3.42 -12.88 8.11
C MET A 167 1.91 -13.15 8.07
N VAL A 168 1.13 -12.23 8.64
CA VAL A 168 -0.33 -12.24 8.59
C VAL A 168 -0.82 -10.97 7.95
N VAL A 169 -1.63 -11.12 6.90
CA VAL A 169 -2.29 -10.02 6.18
C VAL A 169 -3.79 -10.14 6.40
N CYS A 170 -4.44 -9.08 6.89
CA CYS A 170 -5.89 -8.96 6.93
C CYS A 170 -6.33 -7.82 6.00
N VAL A 171 -7.32 -8.05 5.17
CA VAL A 171 -7.87 -7.06 4.24
C VAL A 171 -9.37 -6.96 4.45
N ASN A 172 -9.85 -5.73 4.66
CA ASN A 172 -11.26 -5.41 4.62
C ASN A 172 -11.64 -4.97 3.20
N TYR A 173 -12.09 -5.91 2.38
CA TYR A 173 -12.59 -5.64 1.04
C TYR A 173 -14.09 -5.33 1.00
N HIS A 174 -14.72 -5.08 2.16
CA HIS A 174 -16.09 -4.60 2.21
C HIS A 174 -16.17 -3.15 1.71
N HIS A 175 -17.22 -2.81 0.97
CA HIS A 175 -17.41 -1.46 0.40
C HIS A 175 -17.93 -0.39 1.38
N GLU A 176 -18.36 -0.77 2.58
CA GLU A 176 -19.16 0.13 3.43
C GLU A 176 -18.82 -0.04 4.91
N GLN A 177 -18.73 -1.28 5.38
CA GLN A 177 -18.56 -1.54 6.81
C GLN A 177 -17.08 -1.62 7.19
N PRO A 178 -16.69 -0.99 8.31
CA PRO A 178 -15.38 -1.24 8.89
C PRO A 178 -15.29 -2.68 9.43
N TRP A 179 -14.05 -3.11 9.70
CA TRP A 179 -13.77 -4.40 10.29
C TRP A 179 -12.73 -4.25 11.41
N GLU A 180 -13.13 -4.57 12.63
CA GLU A 180 -12.21 -4.71 13.75
C GLU A 180 -11.51 -6.08 13.67
N VAL A 181 -10.18 -6.08 13.65
CA VAL A 181 -9.38 -7.31 13.57
C VAL A 181 -8.19 -7.26 14.52
N ALA A 182 -8.02 -8.32 15.29
CA ALA A 182 -6.84 -8.54 16.13
C ALA A 182 -5.76 -9.30 15.35
N VAL A 183 -4.56 -8.73 15.24
CA VAL A 183 -3.38 -9.32 14.60
C VAL A 183 -2.11 -8.74 15.23
N GLY A 184 -1.06 -9.55 15.39
CA GLY A 184 0.22 -9.06 15.95
C GLY A 184 0.12 -8.52 17.37
N GLY A 185 -0.83 -9.01 18.18
CA GLY A 185 -1.06 -8.53 19.55
C GLY A 185 -1.74 -7.15 19.64
N LYS A 186 -2.16 -6.56 18.52
CA LYS A 186 -2.89 -5.29 18.45
C LYS A 186 -4.23 -5.47 17.77
N THR A 187 -5.14 -4.54 18.00
CA THR A 187 -6.44 -4.47 17.33
C THR A 187 -6.46 -3.28 16.39
N TYR A 188 -6.87 -3.51 15.15
CA TYR A 188 -6.97 -2.51 14.10
C TYR A 188 -8.42 -2.37 13.68
N LEU A 189 -8.88 -1.14 13.49
CA LEU A 189 -10.17 -0.85 12.87
C LEU A 189 -9.95 -0.54 11.39
N LEU A 190 -10.17 -1.52 10.52
CA LEU A 190 -9.95 -1.38 9.09
C LEU A 190 -11.18 -0.71 8.45
N PRO A 191 -11.05 0.47 7.81
CA PRO A 191 -12.13 1.03 7.01
C PRO A 191 -12.41 0.16 5.78
N PRO A 192 -13.48 0.43 5.00
CA PRO A 192 -13.63 -0.12 3.65
C PRO A 192 -12.32 -0.01 2.84
N MET A 193 -11.90 -1.08 2.19
CA MET A 193 -10.62 -1.15 1.46
C MET A 193 -9.39 -0.86 2.34
N GLY A 194 -9.50 -1.10 3.65
CA GLY A 194 -8.40 -1.05 4.61
C GLY A 194 -7.69 -2.40 4.73
N TRP A 195 -6.46 -2.39 5.26
CA TRP A 195 -5.69 -3.60 5.48
C TRP A 195 -4.74 -3.46 6.67
N VAL A 196 -4.22 -4.58 7.11
CA VAL A 196 -3.07 -4.67 8.01
C VAL A 196 -2.22 -5.88 7.64
N ALA A 197 -0.91 -5.71 7.66
CA ALA A 197 0.10 -6.71 7.38
C ALA A 197 1.16 -6.66 8.49
N VAL A 198 1.32 -7.76 9.21
CA VAL A 198 2.25 -7.86 10.35
C VAL A 198 3.12 -9.11 10.22
N LYS A 199 4.41 -8.98 10.50
CA LYS A 199 5.34 -10.09 10.66
C LYS A 199 6.21 -9.83 11.90
N GLY A 200 5.77 -10.35 13.05
CA GLY A 200 6.40 -10.07 14.34
C GLY A 200 6.64 -8.56 14.55
N ASP A 201 7.85 -8.20 14.97
CA ASP A 201 8.28 -6.80 15.09
C ASP A 201 8.96 -6.27 13.80
N GLU A 202 9.20 -7.13 12.81
CA GLU A 202 9.95 -6.83 11.58
C GLU A 202 9.14 -5.94 10.62
N ILE A 203 7.86 -6.26 10.43
CA ILE A 203 6.95 -5.54 9.53
C ILE A 203 5.66 -5.18 10.27
N GLU A 204 5.25 -3.92 10.13
CA GLU A 204 3.91 -3.45 10.44
C GLU A 204 3.48 -2.48 9.33
N SER A 205 2.50 -2.86 8.53
CA SER A 205 1.92 -2.00 7.49
C SER A 205 0.40 -2.03 7.57
N PHE A 206 -0.27 -0.87 7.59
CA PHE A 206 -1.72 -0.81 7.64
C PHE A 206 -2.29 0.42 6.95
N SER A 207 -3.55 0.30 6.55
CA SER A 207 -4.48 1.40 6.31
C SER A 207 -5.67 1.19 7.23
N ALA A 208 -5.75 1.98 8.30
CA ALA A 208 -6.68 1.80 9.41
C ALA A 208 -7.24 3.13 9.91
N LEU A 209 -8.31 3.08 10.70
CA LEU A 209 -8.87 4.24 11.37
C LEU A 209 -8.16 4.45 12.71
N LEU A 210 -7.58 5.64 12.89
CA LEU A 210 -7.13 6.16 14.18
C LEU A 210 -7.95 7.41 14.50
N ASP A 211 -8.62 7.41 15.66
CA ASP A 211 -9.53 8.49 16.07
C ASP A 211 -10.55 8.87 14.97
N GLY A 212 -11.05 7.86 14.25
CA GLY A 212 -12.05 8.01 13.18
C GLY A 212 -11.51 8.51 11.84
N ARG A 213 -10.19 8.74 11.69
CA ARG A 213 -9.55 9.19 10.45
C ARG A 213 -8.68 8.10 9.85
N ARG A 214 -8.64 8.01 8.52
CA ARG A 214 -7.75 7.03 7.86
C ARG A 214 -6.31 7.46 8.04
N VAL A 215 -5.50 6.53 8.51
CA VAL A 215 -4.04 6.65 8.63
C VAL A 215 -3.42 5.46 7.94
N ASP A 216 -2.42 5.75 7.13
CA ASP A 216 -1.63 4.76 6.41
C ASP A 216 -0.21 4.75 7.00
N TYR A 217 0.24 3.59 7.48
CA TYR A 217 1.54 3.45 8.14
C TYR A 217 2.26 2.22 7.60
N ALA A 218 3.57 2.33 7.38
CA ALA A 218 4.41 1.19 7.06
C ALA A 218 5.76 1.31 7.77
N ARG A 219 6.12 0.32 8.58
CA ARG A 219 7.44 0.14 9.18
C ARG A 219 8.03 -1.17 8.69
N CYS A 220 9.24 -1.10 8.17
CA CYS A 220 10.07 -2.25 7.86
C CYS A 220 11.53 -1.97 8.23
N ARG A 221 12.43 -2.89 7.85
CA ARG A 221 13.87 -2.72 8.06
C ARG A 221 14.39 -1.41 7.44
N ASP A 222 13.98 -1.10 6.21
CA ASP A 222 14.64 -0.07 5.41
C ASP A 222 14.00 1.32 5.58
N TYR A 223 12.73 1.39 5.99
CA TYR A 223 12.02 2.65 6.12
C TYR A 223 10.87 2.64 7.14
N THR A 224 10.41 3.84 7.47
CA THR A 224 9.11 4.08 8.11
C THR A 224 8.36 5.14 7.34
N TYR A 225 7.08 4.92 7.08
CA TYR A 225 6.18 5.83 6.40
C TYR A 225 4.95 6.06 7.26
N LEU A 226 4.51 7.31 7.37
CA LEU A 226 3.24 7.67 8.00
C LEU A 226 2.53 8.70 7.12
N SER A 227 1.26 8.45 6.84
CA SER A 227 0.35 9.34 6.15
C SER A 227 -0.92 9.52 6.98
N SER A 228 -1.30 10.78 7.18
CA SER A 228 -2.54 11.21 7.81
C SER A 228 -3.14 12.32 6.94
N PRO A 229 -3.81 11.96 5.83
CA PRO A 229 -4.28 12.92 4.84
C PRO A 229 -5.45 13.79 5.32
N GLU A 230 -6.15 13.36 6.38
CA GLU A 230 -7.35 14.00 6.93
C GLU A 230 -7.05 14.86 8.19
N GLY A 231 -5.78 15.21 8.42
CA GLY A 231 -5.33 16.09 9.50
C GLY A 231 -4.27 15.44 10.40
N GLU A 232 -3.96 16.06 11.54
CA GLU A 232 -2.89 15.59 12.42
C GLU A 232 -3.19 14.24 13.08
N SER A 233 -2.28 13.27 12.95
CA SER A 233 -2.28 12.00 13.69
C SER A 233 -0.88 11.63 14.18
N SER A 234 -0.82 10.83 15.25
CA SER A 234 0.45 10.33 15.80
C SER A 234 0.49 8.81 15.84
N TYR A 235 1.55 8.22 15.33
CA TYR A 235 1.80 6.78 15.42
C TYR A 235 3.29 6.45 15.30
N GLY A 236 3.76 5.49 16.11
CA GLY A 236 5.14 4.98 16.05
C GLY A 236 6.21 6.06 16.14
N GLY A 237 6.09 6.99 17.09
CA GLY A 237 7.03 8.08 17.30
C GLY A 237 6.96 9.23 16.30
N ILE A 238 5.98 9.25 15.40
CA ILE A 238 5.83 10.28 14.37
C ILE A 238 4.47 10.96 14.55
N THR A 239 4.44 12.28 14.57
CA THR A 239 3.21 13.07 14.42
C THR A 239 3.24 13.81 13.08
N VAL A 240 2.19 13.65 12.28
CA VAL A 240 2.09 14.28 10.96
C VAL A 240 0.67 14.75 10.67
N ASP A 241 0.54 15.89 10.01
CA ASP A 241 -0.59 16.25 9.16
C ASP A 241 -0.06 16.27 7.73
N GLY A 242 -0.57 15.42 6.84
CA GLY A 242 0.07 15.12 5.55
C GLY A 242 0.77 13.77 5.57
N ALA A 243 2.01 13.68 5.09
CA ALA A 243 2.75 12.44 5.09
C ALA A 243 4.26 12.66 5.17
N VAL A 244 4.96 11.67 5.72
CA VAL A 244 6.42 11.65 5.79
C VAL A 244 6.96 10.25 5.48
N TYR A 245 8.06 10.22 4.74
CA TYR A 245 8.84 9.03 4.46
C TYR A 245 10.20 9.15 5.15
N LEU A 246 10.52 8.19 6.02
CA LEU A 246 11.76 8.12 6.76
C LEU A 246 12.60 6.96 6.23
N LEU A 247 13.71 7.27 5.56
CA LEU A 247 14.66 6.29 5.03
C LEU A 247 15.82 6.10 6.00
N ARG A 248 16.18 4.85 6.27
CA ARG A 248 17.44 4.55 6.98
C ARG A 248 18.60 4.60 5.99
N ASP A 249 19.60 5.41 6.28
CA ASP A 249 20.79 5.61 5.45
C ASP A 249 22.05 5.38 6.31
N GLY A 250 22.37 4.09 6.54
CA GLY A 250 23.38 3.69 7.52
C GLY A 250 22.94 4.07 8.94
N GLU A 251 23.74 4.90 9.61
CA GLU A 251 23.41 5.47 10.93
C GLU A 251 22.60 6.77 10.83
N ALA A 252 22.37 7.29 9.63
CA ALA A 252 21.56 8.49 9.45
C ALA A 252 20.09 8.15 9.17
N LEU A 253 19.21 9.08 9.49
CA LEU A 253 17.79 9.05 9.15
C LEU A 253 17.49 10.18 8.17
N ARG A 254 17.05 9.83 6.97
CA ARG A 254 16.62 10.81 5.97
C ARG A 254 15.11 11.00 6.04
N VAL A 255 14.70 12.23 6.34
CA VAL A 255 13.30 12.64 6.51
C VAL A 255 12.82 13.30 5.24
N ILE A 256 11.75 12.78 4.63
CA ILE A 256 11.19 13.28 3.38
C ILE A 256 9.70 13.64 3.59
N PRO A 257 9.37 14.93 3.79
CA PRO A 257 7.98 15.39 3.81
C PRO A 257 7.36 15.24 2.42
N CYS A 258 6.22 14.56 2.35
CA CYS A 258 5.62 14.13 1.10
C CYS A 258 4.09 14.07 1.12
N GLY A 259 3.43 14.82 2.02
CA GLY A 259 1.97 14.85 2.13
C GLY A 259 1.24 15.32 0.88
N GLN A 260 1.82 16.27 0.14
CA GLN A 260 1.30 16.72 -1.15
C GLN A 260 2.43 17.37 -1.96
N LEU A 261 2.66 16.87 -3.16
CA LEU A 261 3.82 17.27 -3.97
C LEU A 261 3.40 17.93 -5.28
N GLY A 262 2.28 18.65 -5.31
CA GLY A 262 1.83 19.36 -6.51
C GLY A 262 1.34 18.44 -7.62
N LYS A 263 1.37 18.93 -8.86
CA LYS A 263 0.80 18.27 -10.05
C LYS A 263 1.86 18.01 -11.12
N TRP A 264 1.57 17.05 -11.99
CA TRP A 264 2.36 16.84 -13.19
C TRP A 264 2.02 17.88 -14.25
N GLN A 265 3.01 18.66 -14.67
CA GLN A 265 2.98 19.38 -15.94
C GLN A 265 3.68 18.52 -16.99
N SER A 266 2.95 18.18 -18.07
CA SER A 266 3.52 17.42 -19.18
C SER A 266 4.05 18.36 -20.25
N GLY A 267 5.25 18.10 -20.74
CA GLY A 267 5.89 18.78 -21.86
C GLY A 267 6.45 17.79 -22.88
N ILE A 268 6.85 18.28 -24.04
CA ILE A 268 7.59 17.47 -25.04
C ILE A 268 9.07 17.63 -24.75
N GLY A 269 9.68 16.56 -24.26
CA GLY A 269 11.10 16.43 -24.00
C GLY A 269 11.90 15.86 -25.16
N ARG A 270 13.20 15.66 -24.93
CA ARG A 270 14.12 15.11 -25.94
C ARG A 270 13.81 13.65 -26.31
N PHE A 271 13.20 12.89 -25.41
CA PHE A 271 12.93 11.45 -25.59
C PHE A 271 11.44 11.07 -25.48
N GLY A 272 10.53 12.04 -25.47
CA GLY A 272 9.09 11.78 -25.37
C GLY A 272 8.36 12.82 -24.52
N TYR A 273 7.38 12.38 -23.74
CA TYR A 273 6.70 13.23 -22.78
C TYR A 273 7.54 13.35 -21.50
N ASP A 274 8.11 14.53 -21.28
CA ASP A 274 8.73 14.86 -19.99
C ASP A 274 7.63 15.32 -19.03
N ARG A 275 7.78 15.00 -17.75
CA ARG A 275 6.87 15.45 -16.71
C ARG A 275 7.66 16.15 -15.62
N GLU A 276 7.24 17.36 -15.31
CA GLU A 276 7.78 18.14 -14.21
C GLU A 276 6.72 18.30 -13.13
N ILE A 277 7.18 18.35 -11.89
CA ILE A 277 6.31 18.63 -10.75
C ILE A 277 6.19 20.15 -10.63
N VAL A 278 4.97 20.66 -10.64
CA VAL A 278 4.65 22.08 -10.44
C VAL A 278 3.68 22.26 -9.28
N GLU A 279 3.52 23.49 -8.81
CA GLU A 279 2.60 23.83 -7.71
C GLU A 279 2.89 23.06 -6.41
N ILE A 280 4.17 22.79 -6.11
CA ILE A 280 4.56 22.15 -4.85
C ILE A 280 4.17 23.10 -3.69
N PRO A 281 3.34 22.65 -2.73
CA PRO A 281 2.97 23.45 -1.58
C PRO A 281 4.19 23.91 -0.78
N ALA A 282 4.07 25.08 -0.14
CA ALA A 282 5.16 25.67 0.64
C ALA A 282 5.70 24.73 1.72
N ASP A 283 4.85 23.89 2.30
CA ASP A 283 5.13 22.89 3.35
C ASP A 283 5.20 21.45 2.79
N ARG A 284 5.20 21.28 1.46
CA ARG A 284 5.11 19.97 0.78
C ARG A 284 3.89 19.15 1.26
N GLY A 285 2.80 19.84 1.59
CA GLY A 285 1.57 19.26 2.13
C GLY A 285 1.71 18.67 3.52
N THR A 286 2.73 19.09 4.28
CA THR A 286 3.07 18.53 5.59
C THR A 286 3.23 19.63 6.66
N PRO A 287 2.15 20.35 7.03
CA PRO A 287 2.23 21.51 7.92
C PRO A 287 2.64 21.16 9.37
N VAL A 288 2.47 19.89 9.77
CA VAL A 288 2.96 19.37 11.04
C VAL A 288 3.85 18.18 10.77
N LEU A 289 5.08 18.21 11.27
CA LEU A 289 5.98 17.06 11.27
C LEU A 289 6.84 17.05 12.55
N ARG A 290 6.50 16.14 13.47
CA ARG A 290 7.27 15.91 14.69
C ARG A 290 7.75 14.47 14.75
N ILE A 291 9.01 14.26 15.13
CA ILE A 291 9.65 12.95 15.17
C ILE A 291 10.28 12.75 16.55
N ASP A 292 9.83 11.75 17.29
CA ASP A 292 10.47 11.28 18.51
C ASP A 292 11.61 10.31 18.15
N LEU A 293 12.84 10.80 18.22
CA LEU A 293 14.03 10.03 17.84
C LEU A 293 14.25 8.81 18.75
N ARG A 294 13.69 8.80 19.96
CA ARG A 294 13.81 7.68 20.90
C ARG A 294 13.01 6.46 20.43
N GLU A 295 11.92 6.68 19.71
CA GLU A 295 11.04 5.63 19.20
C GLU A 295 11.42 5.20 17.77
N VAL A 296 11.77 6.16 16.91
CA VAL A 296 12.00 5.91 15.47
C VAL A 296 13.40 5.39 15.16
N ALA A 297 14.40 5.84 15.94
CA ALA A 297 15.80 5.55 15.71
C ALA A 297 16.59 5.46 17.03
N PRO A 298 16.32 4.44 17.87
CA PRO A 298 16.93 4.33 19.20
C PRO A 298 18.47 4.28 19.18
N VAL A 299 19.07 3.85 18.05
CA VAL A 299 20.53 3.84 17.85
C VAL A 299 21.08 5.24 17.58
N VAL A 300 20.34 6.10 16.87
CA VAL A 300 20.73 7.50 16.57
C VAL A 300 20.56 8.40 17.81
N ALA A 301 19.62 8.06 18.69
CA ALA A 301 19.40 8.74 19.97
C ALA A 301 20.59 8.63 20.96
N GLY A 302 21.58 7.78 20.68
CA GLY A 302 22.79 7.63 21.49
C GLY A 302 23.79 8.78 21.36
N THR A 303 23.73 9.57 20.27
CA THR A 303 24.70 10.64 19.97
C THR A 303 24.05 12.02 19.82
N VAL A 304 22.79 12.08 19.36
CA VAL A 304 21.96 13.28 19.36
C VAL A 304 21.18 13.32 20.68
N PRO A 305 21.13 14.44 21.43
CA PRO A 305 20.36 14.50 22.67
C PRO A 305 18.92 14.07 22.40
N GLY A 306 18.53 12.92 22.96
CA GLY A 306 17.20 12.33 22.77
C GLY A 306 16.11 13.38 22.95
N GLY A 307 15.24 13.50 21.96
CA GLY A 307 14.25 14.57 21.91
C GLY A 307 13.27 14.43 20.76
N VAL A 308 12.25 15.26 20.81
CA VAL A 308 11.28 15.43 19.72
C VAL A 308 11.84 16.48 18.77
N LEU A 309 12.10 16.07 17.52
CA LEU A 309 12.45 16.99 16.44
C LEU A 309 11.18 17.54 15.82
N ASP A 310 11.04 18.86 15.81
CA ASP A 310 10.03 19.57 15.04
C ASP A 310 10.66 20.00 13.70
N VAL A 311 10.23 19.37 12.62
CA VAL A 311 10.71 19.68 11.27
C VAL A 311 9.73 20.68 10.67
N GLN A 312 10.29 21.70 10.01
CA GLN A 312 9.53 22.70 9.27
C GLN A 312 9.78 22.48 7.76
N PRO A 313 8.94 21.66 7.09
CA PRO A 313 9.03 21.43 5.66
C PRO A 313 9.01 22.73 4.88
N ASN A 314 9.82 22.81 3.83
CA ASN A 314 9.72 23.89 2.85
C ASN A 314 9.76 23.33 1.41
N ALA A 315 9.20 24.06 0.45
CA ALA A 315 9.08 23.59 -0.94
C ALA A 315 10.44 23.29 -1.61
N ALA A 316 11.50 24.01 -1.26
CA ALA A 316 12.82 23.89 -1.88
C ALA A 316 13.65 22.72 -1.33
N THR A 317 13.38 22.27 -0.11
CA THR A 317 14.08 21.16 0.54
C THR A 317 13.30 19.86 0.34
N VAL A 318 13.90 18.90 -0.38
CA VAL A 318 13.27 17.59 -0.62
C VAL A 318 13.37 16.71 0.62
N ASP A 319 14.52 16.71 1.28
CA ASP A 319 14.84 15.85 2.41
C ASP A 319 15.72 16.54 3.46
N TYR A 320 15.67 16.01 4.67
CA TYR A 320 16.46 16.44 5.82
C TYR A 320 17.25 15.24 6.31
N LEU A 321 18.58 15.36 6.35
CA LEU A 321 19.44 14.29 6.85
C LEU A 321 19.70 14.51 8.34
N LEU A 322 19.27 13.55 9.17
CA LEU A 322 19.57 13.50 10.59
C LEU A 322 20.72 12.52 10.78
N ALA A 323 21.92 13.05 11.01
CA ALA A 323 23.11 12.27 11.30
C ALA A 323 23.39 12.26 12.82
N PRO A 324 24.13 11.25 13.32
CA PRO A 324 24.60 11.14 14.70
C PRO A 324 25.27 12.40 15.26
#